data_AF-A0A378T875-F1
#
_entry.id   AF-A0A378T875-F1
#
_cell.length_a   1.000
_cell.length_b   1.000
_cell.length_c   1.000
_cell.angle_alpha   90.00
_cell.angle_beta   90.00
_cell.angle_gamma   90.00
#
_symmetry.space_group_name_H-M   'P 1'
#
loop_
_entity.id
_entity.type
_entity.pdbx_description
1 polymer ?
#
loop_
_entity_poly.entity_id
_entity_poly.type
_entity_poly.pdbx_seq_one_letter_code
_entity_poly.pdbx_strand_id
1 'polypeptide(L)' 'MKVQLSDWLEANLSSFDKSIQQAIFAFMFHVNTHGIQGLKGRNKSSIPQNPHTK' A
#
# COMPACT_ATOMS: atom_id res chain seq x y z
N MET A 1 9.53 -3.74 1.41
CA MET A 1 8.57 -3.64 2.55
C MET A 1 7.61 -4.82 2.44
N LYS A 2 7.38 -5.63 3.48
CA LYS A 2 6.40 -6.73 3.37
C LYS A 2 4.98 -6.14 3.41
N VAL A 3 4.28 -6.14 2.27
CA VAL A 3 2.87 -5.74 2.19
C VAL A 3 2.04 -6.91 2.68
N GLN A 4 1.27 -6.70 3.74
CA GLN A 4 0.26 -7.65 4.22
C GLN A 4 -1.11 -7.15 3.78
N LEU A 5 -1.87 -8.02 3.13
CA LEU A 5 -3.26 -7.73 2.79
C LEU A 5 -4.14 -8.09 3.98
N SER A 6 -5.31 -7.46 4.05
CA SER A 6 -6.33 -7.88 5.01
C SER A 6 -6.97 -9.18 4.55
N ASP A 7 -7.38 -10.04 5.48
CA ASP A 7 -8.03 -11.32 5.19
C ASP A 7 -9.22 -11.16 4.25
N TRP A 8 -10.00 -10.08 4.42
CA TRP A 8 -11.13 -9.77 3.55
C TRP A 8 -10.68 -9.50 2.12
N LEU A 9 -9.61 -8.73 1.92
CA LEU A 9 -9.11 -8.42 0.59
C LEU A 9 -8.50 -9.65 -0.09
N GLU A 10 -7.80 -10.52 0.66
CA GLU A 10 -7.29 -11.78 0.12
C GLU A 10 -8.44 -12.70 -0.33
N ALA A 11 -9.49 -12.81 0.48
CA ALA A 11 -10.66 -13.64 0.15
C ALA A 11 -11.47 -13.12 -1.04
N ASN A 12 -11.46 -11.81 -1.30
CA ASN A 12 -12.24 -11.18 -2.36
C ASN A 12 -11.42 -10.76 -3.58
N LEU A 13 -10.10 -10.98 -3.60
CA LEU A 13 -9.25 -10.47 -4.68
C LEU A 13 -9.69 -10.97 -6.06
N SER A 14 -10.11 -12.23 -6.13
CA SER A 14 -10.56 -12.88 -7.36
C SER A 14 -11.95 -12.45 -7.82
N SER A 15 -12.77 -11.83 -6.94
CA SER A 15 -14.12 -11.39 -7.28
C SER A 15 -14.16 -10.01 -7.94
N PHE A 16 -13.06 -9.25 -7.86
CA PHE A 16 -12.95 -7.97 -8.54
C PHE A 16 -12.71 -8.10 -10.04
N ASP A 17 -13.03 -7.04 -10.78
CA ASP A 17 -12.68 -6.91 -12.19
C ASP A 17 -11.16 -6.96 -12.40
N LYS A 18 -10.74 -7.45 -13.57
CA LYS A 18 -9.32 -7.53 -13.93
C LYS A 18 -8.59 -6.19 -13.82
N SER A 19 -9.26 -5.08 -14.16
CA SER A 19 -8.70 -3.73 -14.06
C SER A 19 -8.39 -3.36 -12.61
N ILE A 20 -9.29 -3.69 -11.68
CA ILE A 20 -9.13 -3.46 -10.25
C ILE A 20 -8.02 -4.37 -9.69
N GLN A 21 -8.01 -5.65 -10.07
CA GLN A 21 -6.95 -6.58 -9.66
C GLN A 21 -5.57 -6.07 -10.08
N GLN A 22 -5.43 -5.62 -11.35
CA GLN A 22 -4.18 -5.04 -11.85
C GLN A 22 -3.77 -3.78 -11.08
N ALA A 23 -4.72 -2.89 -10.77
CA ALA A 23 -4.44 -1.71 -9.97
C ALA A 23 -3.95 -2.06 -8.56
N ILE A 24 -4.55 -3.07 -7.92
CA ILE A 24 -4.11 -3.57 -6.60
C ILE A 24 -2.69 -4.14 -6.69
N PHE A 25 -2.40 -4.99 -7.69
CA PHE A 25 -1.05 -5.55 -7.86
C PHE A 25 0.01 -4.48 -8.15
N ALA A 26 -0.31 -3.50 -8.99
CA ALA A 26 0.58 -2.38 -9.27
C ALA A 26 0.86 -1.56 -8.00
N PHE A 27 -0.16 -1.33 -7.19
CA PHE A 27 -0.02 -0.67 -5.90
C PHE A 27 0.86 -1.48 -4.93
N MET A 28 0.61 -2.79 -4.78
CA MET A 28 1.42 -3.67 -3.93
C MET A 28 2.88 -3.70 -4.37
N PHE A 29 3.13 -3.77 -5.68
CA PHE A 29 4.49 -3.74 -6.24
C PHE A 29 5.19 -2.43 -5.90
N HIS A 30 4.53 -1.29 -6.11
CA HIS A 30 5.06 0.02 -5.75
C HIS A 30 5.40 0.14 -4.28
N VAL A 31 4.50 -0.30 -3.38
CA VAL A 31 4.74 -0.23 -1.94
C VAL A 31 5.84 -1.19 -1.50
N ASN A 32 5.95 -2.37 -2.10
CA ASN A 32 7.03 -3.30 -1.76
C ASN A 32 8.41 -2.74 -2.13
N THR A 33 8.50 -2.07 -3.29
CA THR A 33 9.75 -1.52 -3.87
C THR A 33 10.13 -0.16 -3.28
N HIS A 34 9.19 0.78 -3.22
CA HIS A 34 9.44 2.18 -2.84
C HIS A 34 8.86 2.56 -1.46
N GLY A 35 8.18 1.62 -0.79
CA GLY A 35 7.39 1.93 0.40
C GLY A 35 6.22 2.87 0.07
N ILE A 36 5.82 3.68 1.05
CA ILE A 36 4.72 4.66 0.87
C ILE A 36 5.19 6.01 0.27
N GLN A 37 6.35 6.03 -0.40
CA GLN A 37 6.87 7.23 -1.04
C GLN A 37 6.11 7.52 -2.34
N GLY A 38 5.82 8.80 -2.61
CA GLY A 38 5.18 9.23 -3.86
C GLY A 38 3.67 8.94 -4.00
N LEU A 39 3.04 8.30 -3.01
CA LEU A 39 1.59 8.08 -3.03
C LEU A 39 0.81 9.36 -2.71
N LYS A 40 -0.12 9.75 -3.59
CA LYS A 40 -1.06 10.85 -3.34
C LYS A 40 -2.02 10.47 -2.20
N GLY A 41 -2.29 11.41 -1.29
CA GLY A 41 -3.14 11.17 -0.12
C GLY A 41 -2.40 10.68 1.12
N ARG A 42 -1.05 10.61 1.08
CA ARG A 42 -0.25 10.44 2.29
C ARG A 42 -0.53 11.60 3.24
N ASN A 43 -1.26 11.33 4.31
CA ASN A 43 -1.44 12.28 5.39
C ASN A 43 -0.05 12.66 5.92
N LYS A 44 0.28 13.95 5.95
CA LYS A 44 1.56 14.45 6.50
C LYS A 44 1.80 13.96 7.94
N SER A 45 0.75 13.53 8.65
CA SER A 45 0.80 12.95 10.00
C SER A 45 1.26 11.49 10.06
N SER A 46 1.35 10.74 8.95
CA SER A 46 1.82 9.35 8.93
C SER A 46 3.33 9.22 8.70
N ILE A 47 4.06 10.34 8.76
CA ILE A 47 5.51 10.30 8.87
C ILE A 47 5.79 9.64 10.23
N PRO A 48 6.50 8.49 10.30
CA PRO A 48 7.00 8.02 11.57
C PRO A 48 7.81 9.18 12.13
N GLN A 49 7.38 9.77 13.26
CA GLN A 49 8.20 10.76 13.94
C GLN A 49 9.52 10.06 14.21
N ASN A 50 10.55 10.45 13.48
CA ASN A 50 11.90 10.01 13.79
C ASN A 50 12.14 10.50 15.22
N PRO A 51 12.31 9.61 16.22
CA PRO A 51 12.49 10.03 17.60
C PRO A 51 13.80 10.81 17.81
N HIS A 52 14.65 10.89 16.78
CA HIS A 52 15.94 11.57 16.81
C HIS A 52 15.97 12.95 16.14
N THR A 53 14.90 13.42 15.49
CA THR A 53 14.83 14.81 15.03
C THR A 53 14.31 15.68 16.17
N LYS A 54 15.25 16.27 16.92
CA LYS A 54 15.00 17.46 17.75
C LYS A 54 14.71 18.67 16.86
#